data_AF-A0A251T0Y3-F1
#
_entry.id   AF-A0A251T0Y3-F1
#
_cell.length_a   1.000
_cell.length_b   1.000
_cell.length_c   1.000
_cell.angle_alpha   90.00
_cell.angle_beta   90.00
_cell.angle_gamma   90.00
#
_symmetry.space_group_name_H-M   'P 1'
#
loop_
_entity.id
_entity.type
_entity.pdbx_description
1 polymer ?
#
loop_
_entity_poly.entity_id
_entity_poly.type
_entity_poly.pdbx_seq_one_letter_code
_entity_poly.pdbx_strand_id
1 'polypeptide(L)'
;MPSIEDVKHLQIPLWEISLATNGFAKENLIEEGGFGHVYKGISKKHGSIAVKRLVYRQMYGQGDKEFKTEIALLSKCKHENIVSLRGFCDEDGEKILVYRYESNGSLNKQLNNENLTWTQRLRICLDAACGLQYLHENVESQLGIFHRDVKSPNILLDEGWKAKISDFGLSRAHPANMQASFLISNPCGTEGYIDPDYRNTCHLTQKSDVYSFGVVLWEVLCGRLAYVPSYNDDRRYLNVLVEKHYIRKTLDKIIPSYLHKQMHTDSLLTFTKIAYQCLKNREERPTMKEVVDQLQEAIDHQQKKAKPATVDEKKGDGSFPPPPPQPQELVFLVYMHCKDCAKRVRRCLENFEGVEGVETDCENHKVVVKGEKADPLKVLERIHKETGRKVELLSPVTKPLVEEAKRLEQEKPSKREDEKDEEGKKEAKPATRDEKRGEASKDPPPPNVSANETKKPNRKVQQNLKGSEGVKDVHLYCETQNVLVKGTQEDSTKVLKTVVKKSHRKVDPPSPVQTLLAEEPKKPEQEPHEQAKRNDATSREIYIYIFIIIFCFIYDISKLVRYLNK
;
A
#
# COMPACT_ATOMS: atom_id res chain seq x y z
N MET A 1 -0.52 -21.33 -7.56
CA MET A 1 -0.31 -19.96 -8.08
C MET A 1 -0.06 -20.03 -9.58
N PRO A 2 -0.08 -18.92 -10.35
CA PRO A 2 0.70 -18.92 -11.60
C PRO A 2 2.17 -19.26 -11.30
N SER A 3 2.82 -19.88 -12.27
CA SER A 3 4.27 -20.08 -12.32
C SER A 3 4.99 -18.77 -12.72
N ILE A 4 6.32 -18.73 -12.60
CA ILE A 4 7.09 -17.61 -13.18
C ILE A 4 7.02 -17.67 -14.71
N GLU A 5 6.96 -18.87 -15.28
CA GLU A 5 6.82 -19.15 -16.71
C GLU A 5 5.62 -18.42 -17.32
N ASP A 6 4.46 -18.44 -16.65
CA ASP A 6 3.23 -17.76 -17.10
C ASP A 6 3.40 -16.22 -17.24
N VAL A 7 4.32 -15.65 -16.46
CA VAL A 7 4.55 -14.19 -16.36
C VAL A 7 5.89 -13.73 -16.95
N LYS A 8 6.65 -14.60 -17.63
CA LYS A 8 7.93 -14.22 -18.28
C LYS A 8 7.80 -13.05 -19.27
N HIS A 9 6.62 -12.82 -19.84
CA HIS A 9 6.32 -11.67 -20.68
C HIS A 9 6.36 -10.31 -19.94
N LEU A 10 6.42 -10.32 -18.60
CA LEU A 10 6.60 -9.16 -17.72
C LEU A 10 8.06 -8.99 -17.24
N GLN A 11 8.99 -9.83 -17.69
CA GLN A 11 10.41 -9.66 -17.36
C GLN A 11 10.99 -8.44 -18.08
N ILE A 12 11.72 -7.60 -17.33
CA ILE A 12 12.42 -6.41 -17.81
C ILE A 12 13.91 -6.61 -17.53
N PRO A 13 14.80 -6.52 -18.53
CA PRO A 13 16.23 -6.73 -18.33
C PRO A 13 16.86 -5.77 -17.31
N LEU A 14 17.81 -6.27 -16.52
CA LEU A 14 18.50 -5.50 -15.48
C LEU A 14 19.15 -4.21 -16.02
N TRP A 15 19.65 -4.25 -17.27
CA TRP A 15 20.25 -3.08 -17.92
C TRP A 15 19.23 -1.98 -18.24
N GLU A 16 17.95 -2.31 -18.57
CA GLU A 16 16.92 -1.29 -18.80
C GLU A 16 16.55 -0.61 -17.48
N ILE A 17 16.43 -1.39 -16.39
CA ILE A 17 16.14 -0.88 -15.04
C ILE A 17 17.29 -0.01 -14.54
N SER A 18 18.53 -0.46 -14.73
CA SER A 18 19.74 0.30 -14.39
C SER A 18 19.75 1.64 -15.14
N LEU A 19 19.59 1.63 -16.47
CA LEU A 19 19.51 2.84 -17.29
C LEU A 19 18.38 3.78 -16.84
N ALA A 20 17.19 3.24 -16.57
CA ALA A 20 16.03 4.02 -16.14
C ALA A 20 16.18 4.66 -14.74
N THR A 21 17.09 4.15 -13.89
CA THR A 21 17.34 4.63 -12.52
C THR A 21 18.70 5.35 -12.34
N ASN A 22 19.38 5.67 -13.45
CA ASN A 22 20.75 6.22 -13.45
C ASN A 22 21.78 5.31 -12.73
N GLY A 23 21.63 3.99 -12.84
CA GLY A 23 22.47 3.01 -12.13
C GLY A 23 22.11 2.84 -10.65
N PHE A 24 20.82 2.96 -10.30
CA PHE A 24 20.34 3.00 -8.92
C PHE A 24 20.95 4.15 -8.10
N ALA A 25 21.10 5.32 -8.71
CA ALA A 25 21.77 6.46 -8.09
C ALA A 25 21.02 6.99 -6.85
N LYS A 26 21.77 7.57 -5.91
CA LYS A 26 21.25 7.93 -4.58
C LYS A 26 20.21 9.05 -4.63
N GLU A 27 20.33 9.97 -5.59
CA GLU A 27 19.36 11.02 -5.88
C GLU A 27 18.00 10.50 -6.36
N ASN A 28 17.95 9.25 -6.85
CA ASN A 28 16.71 8.58 -7.23
C ASN A 28 16.10 7.74 -6.10
N LEU A 29 16.74 7.63 -4.92
CA LEU A 29 16.23 6.83 -3.81
C LEU A 29 14.97 7.47 -3.19
N ILE A 30 13.83 6.78 -3.27
CA ILE A 30 12.54 7.18 -2.67
C ILE A 30 12.45 6.67 -1.22
N GLU A 31 12.91 5.45 -0.96
CA GLU A 31 12.77 4.78 0.33
C GLU A 31 13.82 3.69 0.56
N GLU A 32 14.24 3.54 1.81
CA GLU A 32 15.13 2.48 2.31
C GLU A 32 14.42 1.79 3.49
N GLY A 33 14.37 0.46 3.50
CA GLY A 33 13.64 -0.28 4.53
C GLY A 33 13.98 -1.77 4.61
N GLY A 34 13.27 -2.48 5.50
CA GLY A 34 13.54 -3.90 5.79
C GLY A 34 13.49 -4.83 4.57
N PHE A 35 12.65 -4.48 3.59
CA PHE A 35 12.44 -5.22 2.34
C PHE A 35 13.38 -4.81 1.20
N GLY A 36 14.24 -3.80 1.40
CA GLY A 36 15.19 -3.30 0.39
C GLY A 36 15.05 -1.81 0.11
N HIS A 37 15.36 -1.42 -1.13
CA HIS A 37 15.41 -0.02 -1.57
C HIS A 37 14.40 0.24 -2.69
N VAL A 38 13.75 1.40 -2.69
CA VAL A 38 12.83 1.82 -3.76
C VAL A 38 13.40 3.04 -4.47
N TYR A 39 13.65 2.92 -5.77
CA TYR A 39 14.18 4.00 -6.61
C TYR A 39 13.11 4.54 -7.56
N LYS A 40 13.19 5.83 -7.88
CA LYS A 40 12.48 6.45 -9.01
C LYS A 40 13.23 6.15 -10.30
N GLY A 41 12.49 6.00 -11.39
CA GLY A 41 13.11 5.92 -12.72
C GLY A 41 12.19 6.40 -13.84
N ILE A 42 12.78 6.56 -15.02
CA ILE A 42 12.08 6.93 -16.26
C ILE A 42 12.43 5.88 -17.33
N SER A 43 11.53 4.93 -17.59
CA SER A 43 11.66 3.97 -18.70
C SER A 43 11.01 4.55 -19.96
N LYS A 44 11.70 4.39 -21.11
CA LYS A 44 11.18 4.75 -22.45
C LYS A 44 9.89 3.99 -22.80
N LYS A 45 9.68 2.81 -22.22
CA LYS A 45 8.56 1.90 -22.49
C LYS A 45 7.44 2.01 -21.44
N HIS A 46 7.80 2.29 -20.19
CA HIS A 46 6.85 2.24 -19.05
C HIS A 46 6.55 3.60 -18.39
N GLY A 47 7.23 4.68 -18.83
CA GLY A 47 7.07 6.04 -18.27
C GLY A 47 7.79 6.19 -16.93
N SER A 48 7.23 7.02 -16.03
CA SER A 48 7.75 7.14 -14.66
C SER A 48 7.43 5.87 -13.86
N ILE A 49 8.47 5.25 -13.33
CA ILE A 49 8.43 3.96 -12.62
C ILE A 49 8.97 4.08 -11.20
N ALA A 50 8.46 3.21 -10.32
CA ALA A 50 9.06 2.92 -9.02
C ALA A 50 9.72 1.52 -9.08
N VAL A 51 10.92 1.39 -8.53
CA VAL A 51 11.81 0.23 -8.70
C VAL A 51 12.22 -0.29 -7.33
N LYS A 52 11.51 -1.30 -6.83
CA LYS A 52 11.74 -1.96 -5.52
C LYS A 52 12.81 -3.05 -5.71
N ARG A 53 14.07 -2.72 -5.42
CA ARG A 53 15.23 -3.62 -5.47
C ARG A 53 15.35 -4.32 -4.12
N LEU A 54 15.04 -5.62 -4.09
CA LEU A 54 14.98 -6.42 -2.87
C LEU A 54 16.38 -6.83 -2.42
N VAL A 55 16.74 -6.54 -1.16
CA VAL A 55 18.06 -6.89 -0.63
C VAL A 55 18.03 -8.33 -0.10
N TYR A 56 18.74 -9.24 -0.78
CA TYR A 56 18.71 -10.66 -0.49
C TYR A 56 19.42 -11.02 0.84
N ARG A 57 18.67 -11.02 1.94
CA ARG A 57 19.12 -11.52 3.25
C ARG A 57 19.25 -13.05 3.22
N GLN A 58 20.43 -13.52 2.82
CA GLN A 58 20.76 -14.92 2.53
C GLN A 58 20.33 -15.94 3.61
N MET A 59 20.28 -15.56 4.89
CA MET A 59 20.03 -16.48 6.01
C MET A 59 18.62 -17.09 6.09
N TYR A 60 17.60 -16.52 5.43
CA TYR A 60 16.20 -16.95 5.65
C TYR A 60 15.36 -17.20 4.39
N GLY A 61 15.84 -16.87 3.18
CA GLY A 61 15.10 -17.08 1.92
C GLY A 61 13.78 -16.31 1.78
N GLN A 62 13.41 -15.49 2.77
CA GLN A 62 12.12 -14.81 2.86
C GLN A 62 11.83 -13.89 1.66
N GLY A 63 12.82 -13.10 1.23
CA GLY A 63 12.66 -12.15 0.11
C GLY A 63 12.32 -12.80 -1.23
N ASP A 64 12.78 -14.04 -1.49
CA ASP A 64 12.40 -14.79 -2.70
C ASP A 64 10.92 -15.23 -2.68
N LYS A 65 10.43 -15.62 -1.49
CA LYS A 65 9.01 -15.94 -1.29
C LYS A 65 8.14 -14.70 -1.42
N GLU A 66 8.58 -13.56 -0.90
CA GLU A 66 7.88 -12.27 -1.00
C GLU A 66 7.83 -11.79 -2.46
N PHE A 67 8.97 -11.77 -3.15
CA PHE A 67 9.08 -11.48 -4.59
C PHE A 67 8.09 -12.31 -5.43
N LYS A 68 8.11 -13.63 -5.27
CA LYS A 68 7.24 -14.55 -6.00
C LYS A 68 5.77 -14.39 -5.64
N THR A 69 5.45 -14.09 -4.38
CA THR A 69 4.08 -13.82 -3.94
C THR A 69 3.55 -12.52 -4.57
N GLU A 70 4.33 -11.45 -4.55
CA GLU A 70 3.93 -10.15 -5.09
C GLU A 70 3.71 -10.19 -6.61
N ILE A 71 4.59 -10.86 -7.37
CA ILE A 71 4.38 -11.10 -8.82
C ILE A 71 3.13 -11.95 -9.06
N ALA A 72 2.96 -13.06 -8.35
CA ALA A 72 1.85 -14.01 -8.57
C ALA A 72 0.47 -13.43 -8.23
N LEU A 73 0.40 -12.41 -7.37
CA LEU A 73 -0.82 -11.68 -7.02
C LEU A 73 -1.05 -10.47 -7.93
N LEU A 74 -0.06 -9.58 -8.10
CA LEU A 74 -0.22 -8.35 -8.88
C LEU A 74 -0.31 -8.56 -10.40
N SER A 75 0.14 -9.71 -10.92
CA SER A 75 -0.15 -10.12 -12.31
C SER A 75 -1.64 -10.43 -12.56
N LYS A 76 -2.43 -10.65 -11.49
CA LYS A 76 -3.86 -10.97 -11.56
C LYS A 76 -4.77 -9.89 -10.97
N CYS A 77 -4.33 -9.18 -9.93
CA CYS A 77 -5.10 -8.11 -9.31
C CYS A 77 -5.17 -6.90 -10.24
N LYS A 78 -6.35 -6.61 -10.81
CA LYS A 78 -6.61 -5.47 -11.68
C LYS A 78 -7.74 -4.63 -11.10
N HIS A 79 -7.37 -3.62 -10.33
CA HIS A 79 -8.31 -2.69 -9.70
C HIS A 79 -7.63 -1.33 -9.55
N GLU A 80 -8.39 -0.24 -9.71
CA GLU A 80 -7.82 1.12 -9.72
C GLU A 80 -7.22 1.57 -8.39
N ASN A 81 -7.65 0.97 -7.27
CA ASN A 81 -7.09 1.17 -5.94
C ASN A 81 -6.02 0.13 -5.53
N ILE A 82 -5.37 -0.53 -6.50
CA ILE A 82 -4.25 -1.45 -6.29
C ILE A 82 -3.08 -1.00 -7.17
N VAL A 83 -1.84 -1.08 -6.68
CA VAL A 83 -0.67 -0.64 -7.47
C VAL A 83 -0.47 -1.48 -8.73
N SER A 84 -0.18 -0.81 -9.84
CA SER A 84 0.07 -1.47 -11.12
C SER A 84 1.52 -1.93 -11.25
N LEU A 85 1.75 -3.24 -11.09
CA LEU A 85 3.01 -3.87 -11.49
C LEU A 85 3.19 -3.73 -13.01
N ARG A 86 4.35 -3.20 -13.43
CA ARG A 86 4.75 -3.03 -14.83
C ARG A 86 5.64 -4.18 -15.32
N GLY A 87 6.42 -4.76 -14.41
CA GLY A 87 7.29 -5.89 -14.68
C GLY A 87 8.19 -6.25 -13.50
N PHE A 88 9.09 -7.20 -13.71
CA PHE A 88 10.08 -7.63 -12.72
C PHE A 88 11.42 -7.96 -13.38
N CYS A 89 12.48 -8.11 -12.58
CA CYS A 89 13.77 -8.63 -13.00
C CYS A 89 14.22 -9.72 -12.01
N ASP A 90 14.76 -10.81 -12.54
CA ASP A 90 15.37 -11.92 -11.81
C ASP A 90 16.62 -12.37 -12.59
N GLU A 91 17.63 -11.50 -12.60
CA GLU A 91 18.85 -11.58 -13.44
C GLU A 91 20.08 -11.24 -12.58
N ASP A 92 21.21 -11.89 -12.82
CA ASP A 92 22.49 -11.69 -12.09
C ASP A 92 22.41 -11.76 -10.54
N GLY A 93 21.34 -12.38 -10.01
CA GLY A 93 21.04 -12.46 -8.58
C GLY A 93 20.21 -11.30 -8.01
N GLU A 94 19.92 -10.27 -8.83
CA GLU A 94 19.05 -9.15 -8.49
C GLU A 94 17.57 -9.54 -8.61
N LYS A 95 16.79 -9.25 -7.56
CA LYS A 95 15.32 -9.41 -7.57
C LYS A 95 14.65 -8.07 -7.44
N ILE A 96 14.03 -7.60 -8.52
CA ILE A 96 13.53 -6.23 -8.64
C ILE A 96 12.07 -6.23 -9.13
N LEU A 97 11.22 -5.44 -8.48
CA LEU A 97 9.83 -5.25 -8.87
C LEU A 97 9.64 -3.82 -9.38
N VAL A 98 9.03 -3.67 -10.56
CA VAL A 98 8.86 -2.40 -11.26
C VAL A 98 7.37 -2.06 -11.34
N TYR A 99 6.99 -0.89 -10.83
CA TYR A 99 5.61 -0.42 -10.72
C TYR A 99 5.43 0.91 -11.48
N ARG A 100 4.18 1.35 -11.68
CA ARG A 100 3.89 2.76 -11.93
C ARG A 100 4.42 3.60 -10.75
N TYR A 101 5.06 4.73 -11.03
CA TYR A 101 5.36 5.72 -9.99
C TYR A 101 4.08 6.50 -9.62
N GLU A 102 3.71 6.46 -8.35
CA GLU A 102 2.57 7.20 -7.80
C GLU A 102 3.10 8.46 -7.09
N SER A 103 2.77 9.64 -7.62
CA SER A 103 3.58 10.85 -7.46
C SER A 103 3.42 11.60 -6.14
N ASN A 104 2.30 11.42 -5.43
CA ASN A 104 2.08 12.02 -4.10
C ASN A 104 2.65 11.15 -2.96
N GLY A 105 3.29 10.03 -3.29
CA GLY A 105 4.01 9.17 -2.36
C GLY A 105 3.08 8.29 -1.52
N SER A 106 3.56 7.89 -0.34
CA SER A 106 2.82 7.05 0.61
C SER A 106 2.01 7.89 1.60
N LEU A 107 0.83 7.42 1.99
CA LEU A 107 -0.12 8.14 2.85
C LEU A 107 0.49 8.54 4.21
N ASN A 108 1.39 7.73 4.77
CA ASN A 108 2.11 8.08 6.00
C ASN A 108 2.89 9.41 5.91
N LYS A 109 3.34 9.80 4.72
CA LYS A 109 4.07 11.08 4.45
C LYS A 109 3.11 12.26 4.29
N GLN A 110 1.80 12.04 4.29
CA GLN A 110 0.75 13.05 4.11
C GLN A 110 -0.17 13.22 5.34
N LEU A 111 -0.05 12.39 6.38
CA LEU A 111 -0.94 12.42 7.57
C LEU A 111 -0.96 13.78 8.27
N ASN A 112 0.18 14.45 8.37
CA ASN A 112 0.34 15.77 8.98
C ASN A 112 0.24 16.93 7.98
N ASN A 113 -0.08 16.68 6.71
CA ASN A 113 -0.22 17.73 5.70
C ASN A 113 -1.52 18.53 5.94
N GLU A 114 -1.38 19.79 6.36
CA GLU A 114 -2.52 20.67 6.66
C GLU A 114 -3.34 21.03 5.40
N ASN A 115 -2.72 20.98 4.22
CA ASN A 115 -3.40 21.20 2.94
C ASN A 115 -4.27 20.02 2.50
N LEU A 116 -4.09 18.83 3.12
CA LEU A 116 -4.91 17.66 2.81
C LEU A 116 -6.24 17.76 3.56
N THR A 117 -7.26 18.28 2.87
CA THR A 117 -8.59 18.58 3.44
C THR A 117 -9.29 17.33 3.97
N TRP A 118 -10.25 17.50 4.87
CA TRP A 118 -11.05 16.39 5.39
C TRP A 118 -11.76 15.59 4.28
N THR A 119 -12.31 16.27 3.27
CA THR A 119 -12.94 15.60 2.12
C THR A 119 -11.97 14.76 1.29
N GLN A 120 -10.70 15.19 1.14
CA GLN A 120 -9.66 14.37 0.50
C GLN A 120 -9.27 13.17 1.38
N ARG A 121 -9.12 13.37 2.70
CA ARG A 121 -8.84 12.30 3.67
C ARG A 121 -9.89 11.20 3.61
N LEU A 122 -11.18 11.58 3.61
CA LEU A 122 -12.29 10.64 3.44
C LEU A 122 -12.21 9.86 2.12
N ARG A 123 -11.94 10.53 0.99
CA ARG A 123 -11.82 9.88 -0.33
C ARG A 123 -10.65 8.88 -0.38
N ILE A 124 -9.50 9.25 0.19
CA ILE A 124 -8.33 8.36 0.33
C ILE A 124 -8.66 7.12 1.17
N CYS A 125 -9.43 7.29 2.25
CA CYS A 125 -9.92 6.16 3.04
C CYS A 125 -10.90 5.28 2.23
N LEU A 126 -11.85 5.88 1.50
CA LEU A 126 -12.79 5.13 0.64
C LEU A 126 -12.05 4.34 -0.44
N ASP A 127 -11.15 4.98 -1.18
CA ASP A 127 -10.28 4.36 -2.20
C ASP A 127 -9.55 3.12 -1.64
N ALA A 128 -8.86 3.28 -0.50
CA ALA A 128 -8.14 2.19 0.14
C ALA A 128 -9.09 1.08 0.66
N ALA A 129 -10.29 1.44 1.12
CA ALA A 129 -11.31 0.47 1.54
C ALA A 129 -11.85 -0.33 0.34
N CYS A 130 -12.13 0.32 -0.80
CA CYS A 130 -12.54 -0.34 -2.04
C CYS A 130 -11.45 -1.29 -2.57
N GLY A 131 -10.17 -0.87 -2.51
CA GLY A 131 -9.04 -1.74 -2.82
C GLY A 131 -9.00 -2.99 -1.94
N LEU A 132 -9.19 -2.85 -0.63
CA LEU A 132 -9.14 -3.97 0.31
C LEU A 132 -10.39 -4.87 0.22
N GLN A 133 -11.57 -4.30 -0.08
CA GLN A 133 -12.77 -5.07 -0.44
C GLN A 133 -12.53 -5.90 -1.70
N TYR A 134 -11.95 -5.33 -2.77
CA TYR A 134 -11.60 -6.07 -3.99
C TYR A 134 -10.65 -7.25 -3.71
N LEU A 135 -9.72 -7.12 -2.76
CA LEU A 135 -8.87 -8.22 -2.33
C LEU A 135 -9.65 -9.30 -1.55
N HIS A 136 -10.56 -8.90 -0.66
CA HIS A 136 -11.36 -9.86 0.16
C HIS A 136 -12.44 -10.59 -0.64
N GLU A 137 -13.04 -9.93 -1.63
CA GLU A 137 -14.24 -10.40 -2.35
C GLU A 137 -13.94 -10.86 -3.80
N ASN A 138 -12.67 -10.87 -4.24
CA ASN A 138 -12.22 -10.99 -5.65
C ASN A 138 -13.00 -12.03 -6.50
N VAL A 139 -14.02 -11.54 -7.21
CA VAL A 139 -15.01 -12.38 -7.92
C VAL A 139 -14.40 -13.07 -9.14
N GLU A 140 -13.53 -12.37 -9.87
CA GLU A 140 -12.95 -12.84 -11.15
C GLU A 140 -12.06 -14.08 -10.99
N SER A 141 -11.30 -14.16 -9.90
CA SER A 141 -10.30 -15.22 -9.69
C SER A 141 -10.79 -16.39 -8.81
N GLN A 142 -11.97 -16.25 -8.20
CA GLN A 142 -12.47 -17.14 -7.13
C GLN A 142 -11.46 -17.32 -5.97
N LEU A 143 -10.59 -16.33 -5.72
CA LEU A 143 -9.57 -16.35 -4.69
C LEU A 143 -9.56 -15.02 -3.91
N GLY A 144 -10.06 -15.03 -2.67
CA GLY A 144 -9.87 -13.92 -1.75
C GLY A 144 -8.42 -13.83 -1.27
N ILE A 145 -7.95 -12.64 -0.90
CA ILE A 145 -6.56 -12.36 -0.56
C ILE A 145 -6.51 -11.64 0.78
N PHE A 146 -5.86 -12.25 1.78
CA PHE A 146 -5.45 -11.56 3.00
C PHE A 146 -4.20 -10.72 2.70
N HIS A 147 -4.24 -9.41 2.92
CA HIS A 147 -3.10 -8.52 2.65
C HIS A 147 -1.97 -8.71 3.68
N ARG A 148 -2.34 -8.82 4.96
CA ARG A 148 -1.48 -9.09 6.14
C ARG A 148 -0.53 -7.96 6.58
N ASP A 149 -0.38 -6.90 5.78
CA ASP A 149 0.41 -5.72 6.16
C ASP A 149 -0.21 -4.42 5.62
N VAL A 150 -1.50 -4.21 5.93
CA VAL A 150 -2.21 -2.94 5.63
C VAL A 150 -1.74 -1.87 6.61
N LYS A 151 -1.16 -0.79 6.09
CA LYS A 151 -0.58 0.31 6.87
C LYS A 151 -0.46 1.57 6.01
N SER A 152 -0.41 2.77 6.61
CA SER A 152 -0.31 4.01 5.81
C SER A 152 0.98 4.17 4.97
N PRO A 153 2.12 3.52 5.27
CA PRO A 153 3.22 3.40 4.30
C PRO A 153 2.87 2.60 3.04
N ASN A 154 2.04 1.56 3.16
CA ASN A 154 1.66 0.63 2.08
C ASN A 154 0.40 1.09 1.31
N ILE A 155 -0.02 2.34 1.49
CA ILE A 155 -1.07 2.98 0.71
C ILE A 155 -0.41 4.15 -0.03
N LEU A 156 -0.27 4.02 -1.34
CA LEU A 156 0.31 5.03 -2.22
C LEU A 156 -0.78 5.96 -2.78
N LEU A 157 -0.39 7.17 -3.16
CA LEU A 157 -1.26 8.23 -3.64
C LEU A 157 -0.78 8.70 -5.02
N ASP A 158 -1.67 8.63 -6.01
CA ASP A 158 -1.35 9.09 -7.37
C ASP A 158 -1.54 10.60 -7.56
N GLU A 159 -1.28 11.07 -8.77
CA GLU A 159 -1.37 12.49 -9.17
C GLU A 159 -2.75 13.12 -8.90
N GLY A 160 -3.83 12.33 -8.93
CA GLY A 160 -5.20 12.74 -8.61
C GLY A 160 -5.55 12.60 -7.13
N TRP A 161 -4.59 12.26 -6.27
CA TRP A 161 -4.75 11.85 -4.86
C TRP A 161 -5.53 10.54 -4.69
N LYS A 162 -5.65 9.70 -5.73
CA LYS A 162 -6.34 8.40 -5.62
C LYS A 162 -5.48 7.40 -4.87
N ALA A 163 -6.05 6.72 -3.87
CA ALA A 163 -5.30 5.81 -3.02
C ALA A 163 -5.19 4.39 -3.59
N LYS A 164 -4.02 3.76 -3.42
CA LYS A 164 -3.67 2.44 -3.98
C LYS A 164 -2.92 1.57 -2.98
N ILE A 165 -3.39 0.35 -2.73
CA ILE A 165 -2.72 -0.62 -1.84
C ILE A 165 -1.48 -1.20 -2.55
N SER A 166 -0.38 -1.36 -1.81
CA SER A 166 0.91 -1.88 -2.26
C SER A 166 1.53 -2.87 -1.24
N ASP A 167 2.65 -3.51 -1.64
CA ASP A 167 3.48 -4.39 -0.80
C ASP A 167 2.86 -5.76 -0.47
N PHE A 168 2.62 -6.55 -1.52
CA PHE A 168 1.91 -7.84 -1.47
C PHE A 168 2.80 -9.03 -1.05
N GLY A 169 4.07 -8.80 -0.71
CA GLY A 169 5.02 -9.88 -0.41
C GLY A 169 4.60 -10.81 0.74
N LEU A 170 3.96 -10.23 1.77
CA LEU A 170 3.46 -11.00 2.92
C LEU A 170 2.10 -11.67 2.66
N SER A 171 1.34 -11.26 1.63
CA SER A 171 -0.08 -11.61 1.44
C SER A 171 -0.35 -13.08 1.17
N ARG A 172 -1.60 -13.53 1.36
CA ARG A 172 -2.02 -14.94 1.19
C ARG A 172 -3.37 -15.05 0.53
N ALA A 173 -3.43 -15.77 -0.60
CA ALA A 173 -4.69 -16.14 -1.24
C ALA A 173 -5.38 -17.32 -0.53
N HIS A 174 -6.70 -17.31 -0.51
CA HIS A 174 -7.59 -18.38 -0.08
C HIS A 174 -8.72 -18.56 -1.11
N PRO A 175 -9.32 -19.75 -1.29
CA PRO A 175 -10.51 -19.89 -2.13
C PRO A 175 -11.66 -19.00 -1.67
N ALA A 176 -12.33 -18.29 -2.58
CA ALA A 176 -13.44 -17.38 -2.27
C ALA A 176 -14.72 -18.13 -1.85
N ASN A 177 -14.87 -19.39 -2.25
CA ASN A 177 -15.96 -20.27 -1.82
C ASN A 177 -15.74 -20.88 -0.41
N MET A 178 -14.72 -20.44 0.33
CA MET A 178 -14.30 -21.04 1.59
C MET A 178 -15.09 -20.51 2.79
N GLN A 179 -16.09 -21.26 3.22
CA GLN A 179 -16.83 -21.03 4.48
C GLN A 179 -16.00 -21.22 5.77
N ALA A 180 -14.67 -21.41 5.68
CA ALA A 180 -13.81 -21.53 6.86
C ALA A 180 -13.38 -20.12 7.30
N SER A 181 -13.65 -19.76 8.55
CA SER A 181 -13.49 -18.40 9.05
C SER A 181 -12.04 -17.94 9.24
N PHE A 182 -11.05 -18.84 9.14
CA PHE A 182 -9.64 -18.52 9.35
C PHE A 182 -8.66 -19.45 8.60
N LEU A 183 -7.43 -18.96 8.42
CA LEU A 183 -6.24 -19.70 7.98
C LEU A 183 -5.22 -19.74 9.13
N ILE A 184 -4.65 -20.91 9.46
CA ILE A 184 -3.56 -20.98 10.44
C ILE A 184 -2.25 -20.57 9.76
N SER A 185 -1.62 -19.49 10.22
CA SER A 185 -0.35 -19.00 9.66
C SER A 185 0.43 -18.14 10.67
N ASN A 186 1.74 -18.32 10.78
CA ASN A 186 2.60 -17.59 11.73
C ASN A 186 2.37 -16.06 11.63
N PRO A 187 2.14 -15.34 12.75
CA PRO A 187 1.97 -13.90 12.76
C PRO A 187 3.12 -13.15 12.07
N CYS A 188 2.76 -12.22 11.19
CA CYS A 188 3.65 -11.23 10.62
C CYS A 188 2.84 -9.99 10.19
N GLY A 189 3.54 -8.92 9.84
CA GLY A 189 3.00 -7.59 9.57
C GLY A 189 3.79 -6.55 10.37
N THR A 190 3.33 -5.30 10.35
CA THR A 190 3.99 -4.19 11.02
C THR A 190 3.47 -3.97 12.45
N GLU A 191 4.38 -3.74 13.40
CA GLU A 191 4.04 -3.49 14.80
C GLU A 191 3.13 -2.26 14.96
N GLY A 192 2.15 -2.35 15.87
CA GLY A 192 1.06 -1.36 16.00
C GLY A 192 -0.13 -1.54 15.03
N TYR A 193 0.01 -2.33 13.96
CA TYR A 193 -1.08 -2.64 13.01
C TYR A 193 -1.61 -4.07 13.13
N ILE A 194 -0.77 -5.03 13.51
CA ILE A 194 -1.14 -6.46 13.59
C ILE A 194 -2.32 -6.68 14.56
N ASP A 195 -3.41 -7.24 14.02
CA ASP A 195 -4.57 -7.78 14.73
C ASP A 195 -4.16 -8.61 15.98
N PRO A 196 -4.56 -8.21 17.21
CA PRO A 196 -4.16 -8.90 18.43
C PRO A 196 -4.67 -10.34 18.49
N ASP A 197 -5.86 -10.62 17.95
CA ASP A 197 -6.39 -11.97 17.90
C ASP A 197 -5.53 -12.85 16.99
N TYR A 198 -5.11 -12.30 15.85
CA TYR A 198 -4.21 -12.99 14.93
C TYR A 198 -2.84 -13.26 15.57
N ARG A 199 -2.26 -12.25 16.24
CA ARG A 199 -0.98 -12.40 16.98
C ARG A 199 -1.06 -13.52 18.01
N ASN A 200 -2.14 -13.58 18.78
CA ASN A 200 -2.27 -14.48 19.92
C ASN A 200 -2.71 -15.91 19.52
N THR A 201 -3.47 -16.07 18.44
CA THR A 201 -4.05 -17.37 18.03
C THR A 201 -3.42 -17.99 16.78
N CYS A 202 -2.61 -17.23 16.02
CA CYS A 202 -2.17 -17.57 14.65
C CYS A 202 -3.32 -17.77 13.64
N HIS A 203 -4.57 -17.48 13.99
CA HIS A 203 -5.73 -17.55 13.09
C HIS A 203 -5.87 -16.25 12.30
N LEU A 204 -5.42 -16.26 11.04
CA LEU A 204 -5.54 -15.15 10.09
C LEU A 204 -6.94 -15.12 9.47
N THR A 205 -7.52 -13.93 9.32
CA THR A 205 -8.88 -13.73 8.77
C THR A 205 -8.95 -12.45 7.94
N GLN A 206 -10.04 -12.25 7.18
CA GLN A 206 -10.33 -10.94 6.57
C GLN A 206 -10.46 -9.83 7.62
N LYS A 207 -11.03 -10.17 8.79
CA LYS A 207 -11.16 -9.29 9.98
C LYS A 207 -9.80 -8.89 10.60
N SER A 208 -8.69 -9.51 10.18
CA SER A 208 -7.33 -9.14 10.57
C SER A 208 -6.77 -7.98 9.72
N ASP A 209 -7.13 -7.93 8.43
CA ASP A 209 -6.87 -6.76 7.58
C ASP A 209 -7.80 -5.61 7.95
N VAL A 210 -9.07 -5.87 8.30
CA VAL A 210 -10.03 -4.85 8.80
C VAL A 210 -9.49 -4.15 10.04
N TYR A 211 -8.87 -4.87 10.98
CA TYR A 211 -8.23 -4.26 12.16
C TYR A 211 -7.08 -3.34 11.76
N SER A 212 -6.17 -3.85 10.92
CA SER A 212 -5.04 -3.10 10.36
C SER A 212 -5.49 -1.82 9.63
N PHE A 213 -6.59 -1.90 8.86
CA PHE A 213 -7.20 -0.76 8.19
C PHE A 213 -7.88 0.21 9.17
N GLY A 214 -8.52 -0.29 10.23
CA GLY A 214 -9.04 0.52 11.33
C GLY A 214 -7.96 1.41 11.95
N VAL A 215 -6.76 0.87 12.16
CA VAL A 215 -5.60 1.65 12.61
C VAL A 215 -5.27 2.79 11.63
N VAL A 216 -5.26 2.51 10.32
CA VAL A 216 -5.04 3.54 9.28
C VAL A 216 -6.11 4.64 9.29
N LEU A 217 -7.39 4.30 9.49
CA LEU A 217 -8.46 5.32 9.63
C LEU A 217 -8.18 6.28 10.78
N TRP A 218 -7.65 5.77 11.91
CA TRP A 218 -7.22 6.60 13.03
C TRP A 218 -5.94 7.38 12.75
N GLU A 219 -4.98 6.85 12.00
CA GLU A 219 -3.80 7.62 11.56
C GLU A 219 -4.20 8.85 10.73
N VAL A 220 -5.13 8.66 9.79
CA VAL A 220 -5.63 9.73 8.90
C VAL A 220 -6.40 10.80 9.66
N LEU A 221 -7.17 10.41 10.68
CA LEU A 221 -7.96 11.32 11.52
C LEU A 221 -7.12 12.06 12.57
N CYS A 222 -6.17 11.37 13.23
CA CYS A 222 -5.31 11.98 14.24
C CYS A 222 -4.06 12.66 13.66
N GLY A 223 -3.79 12.49 12.35
CA GLY A 223 -2.65 13.10 11.66
C GLY A 223 -1.28 12.59 12.13
N ARG A 224 -1.23 11.36 12.67
CA ARG A 224 -0.03 10.78 13.31
C ARG A 224 0.06 9.27 13.11
N LEU A 225 1.27 8.73 13.26
CA LEU A 225 1.54 7.30 13.07
C LEU A 225 0.95 6.43 14.19
N ALA A 226 0.63 5.19 13.79
CA ALA A 226 0.15 4.09 14.62
C ALA A 226 1.10 3.74 15.77
N TYR A 227 2.40 3.76 15.50
CA TYR A 227 3.47 3.53 16.46
C TYR A 227 4.44 4.72 16.46
N VAL A 228 4.73 5.28 17.64
CA VAL A 228 5.65 6.42 17.80
C VAL A 228 6.66 6.08 18.91
N PRO A 229 7.92 5.73 18.57
CA PRO A 229 8.91 5.22 19.54
C PRO A 229 9.25 6.17 20.68
N SER A 230 9.17 7.49 20.45
CA SER A 230 9.62 8.54 21.37
C SER A 230 8.71 8.74 22.59
N TYR A 231 7.49 8.20 22.59
CA TYR A 231 6.65 8.14 23.80
C TYR A 231 7.01 6.91 24.64
N ASN A 232 6.96 7.05 25.96
CA ASN A 232 7.19 5.97 26.94
C ASN A 232 5.93 5.55 27.71
N ASP A 233 4.76 5.97 27.23
CA ASP A 233 3.43 5.72 27.79
C ASP A 233 2.42 5.33 26.69
N ASP A 234 1.13 5.23 27.03
CA ASP A 234 0.01 4.92 26.13
C ASP A 234 0.08 5.62 24.76
N ARG A 235 0.62 6.85 24.69
CA ARG A 235 0.74 7.62 23.43
C ARG A 235 1.65 6.95 22.39
N ARG A 236 2.46 5.97 22.79
CA ARG A 236 3.30 5.13 21.91
C ARG A 236 2.47 4.37 20.88
N TYR A 237 1.30 3.89 21.26
CA TYR A 237 0.41 3.06 20.42
C TYR A 237 -0.93 3.77 20.18
N LEU A 238 -1.26 4.03 18.92
CA LEU A 238 -2.42 4.85 18.55
C LEU A 238 -3.75 4.19 18.92
N ASN A 239 -3.89 2.88 18.76
CA ASN A 239 -5.09 2.13 19.15
C ASN A 239 -5.43 2.29 20.66
N VAL A 240 -4.42 2.22 21.55
CA VAL A 240 -4.60 2.40 23.01
C VAL A 240 -5.00 3.85 23.33
N LEU A 241 -4.36 4.83 22.68
CA LEU A 241 -4.69 6.25 22.84
C LEU A 241 -6.13 6.55 22.34
N VAL A 242 -6.49 5.99 21.19
CA VAL A 242 -7.81 6.14 20.56
C VAL A 242 -8.90 5.55 21.43
N GLU A 243 -8.78 4.31 21.90
CA GLU A 243 -9.79 3.66 22.74
C GLU A 243 -10.08 4.50 24.00
N LYS A 244 -9.01 4.94 24.67
CA LYS A 244 -9.07 5.81 25.86
C LYS A 244 -9.81 7.12 25.60
N HIS A 245 -9.61 7.76 24.44
CA HIS A 245 -10.26 9.03 24.10
C HIS A 245 -11.67 8.85 23.51
N TYR A 246 -11.93 7.77 22.78
CA TYR A 246 -13.24 7.45 22.21
C TYR A 246 -14.25 7.13 23.33
N ILE A 247 -13.89 6.23 24.25
CA ILE A 247 -14.74 5.86 25.40
C ILE A 247 -15.04 7.07 26.28
N ARG A 248 -14.06 7.96 26.47
CA ARG A 248 -14.21 9.19 27.27
C ARG A 248 -14.90 10.34 26.53
N LYS A 249 -15.24 10.17 25.24
CA LYS A 249 -15.78 11.22 24.35
C LYS A 249 -14.90 12.49 24.29
N THR A 250 -13.58 12.29 24.30
CA THR A 250 -12.56 13.37 24.25
C THR A 250 -11.67 13.28 23.01
N LEU A 251 -12.27 13.04 21.83
CA LEU A 251 -11.57 12.96 20.55
C LEU A 251 -11.02 14.33 20.08
N ASP A 252 -11.60 15.43 20.58
CA ASP A 252 -11.11 16.81 20.44
C ASP A 252 -9.61 16.95 20.75
N LYS A 253 -9.11 16.16 21.71
CA LYS A 253 -7.73 16.21 22.21
C LYS A 253 -6.72 15.43 21.38
N ILE A 254 -7.17 14.69 20.37
CA ILE A 254 -6.31 13.87 19.48
C ILE A 254 -6.56 14.10 17.98
N ILE A 255 -7.60 14.87 17.61
CA ILE A 255 -7.85 15.33 16.24
C ILE A 255 -7.19 16.71 16.07
N PRO A 256 -6.35 16.94 15.03
CA PRO A 256 -5.69 18.23 14.80
C PRO A 256 -6.64 19.42 14.65
N SER A 257 -6.27 20.55 15.23
CA SER A 257 -7.06 21.80 15.25
C SER A 257 -7.48 22.31 13.86
N TYR A 258 -6.66 22.09 12.83
CA TYR A 258 -6.94 22.49 11.45
C TYR A 258 -8.03 21.64 10.77
N LEU A 259 -8.31 20.42 11.24
CA LEU A 259 -9.37 19.57 10.70
C LEU A 259 -10.74 19.93 11.28
N HIS A 260 -10.85 20.24 12.58
CA HIS A 260 -12.14 20.49 13.26
C HIS A 260 -13.05 21.50 12.54
N LYS A 261 -12.49 22.57 11.97
CA LYS A 261 -13.25 23.60 11.23
C LYS A 261 -13.80 23.12 9.88
N GLN A 262 -13.33 21.99 9.37
CA GLN A 262 -13.72 21.41 8.08
C GLN A 262 -14.78 20.31 8.21
N MET A 263 -14.92 19.69 9.38
CA MET A 263 -15.66 18.43 9.55
C MET A 263 -17.14 18.68 9.87
N HIS A 264 -18.04 18.11 9.07
CA HIS A 264 -19.46 18.04 9.45
C HIS A 264 -19.63 17.03 10.60
N THR A 265 -20.46 17.36 11.60
CA THR A 265 -20.65 16.53 12.82
C THR A 265 -21.02 15.08 12.47
N ASP A 266 -21.97 14.89 11.55
CA ASP A 266 -22.41 13.55 11.15
C ASP A 266 -21.36 12.80 10.32
N SER A 267 -20.46 13.52 9.63
CA SER A 267 -19.34 12.92 8.89
C SER A 267 -18.28 12.38 9.87
N LEU A 268 -17.91 13.21 10.86
CA LEU A 268 -17.03 12.83 11.97
C LEU A 268 -17.63 11.65 12.76
N LEU A 269 -18.94 11.67 13.04
CA LEU A 269 -19.61 10.63 13.81
C LEU A 269 -19.63 9.29 13.05
N THR A 270 -20.07 9.27 11.79
CA THR A 270 -20.07 8.04 10.96
C THR A 270 -18.65 7.50 10.80
N PHE A 271 -17.66 8.36 10.49
CA PHE A 271 -16.25 7.94 10.34
C PHE A 271 -15.66 7.36 11.64
N THR A 272 -15.80 8.06 12.77
CA THR A 272 -15.22 7.62 14.06
C THR A 272 -15.89 6.34 14.57
N LYS A 273 -17.20 6.19 14.36
CA LYS A 273 -17.94 4.95 14.65
C LYS A 273 -17.36 3.77 13.88
N ILE A 274 -17.25 3.84 12.54
CA ILE A 274 -16.76 2.72 11.74
C ILE A 274 -15.26 2.43 12.03
N ALA A 275 -14.44 3.47 12.19
CA ALA A 275 -13.03 3.34 12.55
C ALA A 275 -12.83 2.69 13.93
N TYR A 276 -13.70 2.95 14.91
CA TYR A 276 -13.66 2.27 16.20
C TYR A 276 -14.19 0.83 16.11
N GLN A 277 -15.24 0.58 15.32
CA GLN A 277 -15.76 -0.77 15.06
C GLN A 277 -14.71 -1.69 14.42
N CYS A 278 -13.84 -1.17 13.55
CA CYS A 278 -12.72 -1.93 13.00
C CYS A 278 -11.70 -2.40 14.05
N LEU A 279 -11.59 -1.73 15.20
CA LEU A 279 -10.67 -2.09 16.29
C LEU A 279 -11.27 -3.03 17.35
N LYS A 280 -12.54 -3.44 17.21
CA LYS A 280 -13.23 -4.31 18.18
C LYS A 280 -12.76 -5.76 18.18
N ASN A 281 -13.39 -6.62 18.98
CA ASN A 281 -13.24 -8.08 18.87
C ASN A 281 -13.60 -8.55 17.46
N ARG A 282 -12.98 -9.63 17.01
CA ARG A 282 -13.07 -10.16 15.63
C ARG A 282 -14.50 -10.32 15.09
N GLU A 283 -15.44 -10.67 15.97
CA GLU A 283 -16.85 -10.91 15.68
C GLU A 283 -17.66 -9.61 15.54
N GLU A 284 -17.26 -8.55 16.24
CA GLU A 284 -17.87 -7.20 16.17
C GLU A 284 -17.35 -6.35 14.99
N ARG A 285 -16.18 -6.71 14.43
CA ARG A 285 -15.57 -5.98 13.32
C ARG A 285 -16.46 -6.05 12.07
N PRO A 286 -16.57 -4.98 11.28
CA PRO A 286 -17.29 -4.97 10.01
C PRO A 286 -16.61 -5.84 8.94
N THR A 287 -17.28 -6.07 7.82
CA THR A 287 -16.65 -6.46 6.54
C THR A 287 -16.09 -5.23 5.83
N MET A 288 -15.18 -5.40 4.87
CA MET A 288 -14.66 -4.24 4.11
C MET A 288 -15.75 -3.55 3.28
N LYS A 289 -16.77 -4.27 2.83
CA LYS A 289 -17.96 -3.68 2.21
C LYS A 289 -18.70 -2.73 3.15
N GLU A 290 -19.03 -3.16 4.37
CA GLU A 290 -19.67 -2.30 5.36
C GLU A 290 -18.81 -1.08 5.73
N VAL A 291 -17.48 -1.20 5.65
CA VAL A 291 -16.55 -0.07 5.80
C VAL A 291 -16.63 0.89 4.60
N VAL A 292 -16.67 0.39 3.37
CA VAL A 292 -16.89 1.19 2.15
C VAL A 292 -18.23 1.94 2.22
N ASP A 293 -19.32 1.24 2.56
CA ASP A 293 -20.66 1.81 2.66
C ASP A 293 -20.71 2.94 3.72
N GLN A 294 -20.11 2.75 4.90
CA GLN A 294 -20.05 3.79 5.95
C GLN A 294 -19.07 4.93 5.61
N LEU A 295 -17.99 4.69 4.86
CA LEU A 295 -17.10 5.76 4.40
C LEU A 295 -17.75 6.63 3.32
N GLN A 296 -18.56 6.03 2.42
CA GLN A 296 -19.39 6.78 1.49
C GLN A 296 -20.47 7.59 2.23
N GLU A 297 -21.16 7.02 3.22
CA GLU A 297 -22.10 7.77 4.07
C GLU A 297 -21.42 8.97 4.76
N ALA A 298 -20.20 8.80 5.28
CA ALA A 298 -19.42 9.88 5.89
C ALA A 298 -19.01 10.97 4.87
N ILE A 299 -18.79 10.61 3.60
CA ILE A 299 -18.56 11.56 2.49
C ILE A 299 -19.84 12.29 2.12
N ASP A 300 -20.98 11.60 2.06
CA ASP A 300 -22.28 12.22 1.78
C ASP A 300 -22.67 13.18 2.91
N HIS A 301 -22.38 12.82 4.16
CA HIS A 301 -22.51 13.69 5.33
C HIS A 301 -21.60 14.93 5.28
N GLN A 302 -20.45 14.83 4.62
CA GLN A 302 -19.56 15.97 4.38
C GLN A 302 -20.00 16.84 3.19
N GLN A 303 -20.77 16.27 2.23
CA GLN A 303 -21.26 16.96 1.04
C GLN A 303 -22.69 17.50 1.14
N LYS A 304 -23.49 17.04 2.13
CA LYS A 304 -24.74 17.68 2.55
C LYS A 304 -24.44 19.13 2.91
N LYS A 305 -24.71 20.07 1.97
CA LYS A 305 -24.47 21.51 2.16
C LYS A 305 -24.98 21.95 3.52
N ALA A 306 -24.20 22.74 4.24
CA ALA A 306 -24.69 23.51 5.37
C ALA A 306 -25.92 24.30 4.90
N LYS A 307 -27.11 23.89 5.34
CA LYS A 307 -28.34 24.64 5.08
C LYS A 307 -28.14 26.02 5.71
N PRO A 308 -28.45 27.13 5.01
CA PRO A 308 -28.74 28.38 5.70
C PRO A 308 -29.78 28.07 6.77
N ALA A 309 -29.57 28.55 8.00
CA ALA A 309 -30.53 28.35 9.06
C ALA A 309 -31.87 28.97 8.63
N THR A 310 -32.87 28.14 8.39
CA THR A 310 -34.17 28.59 7.92
C THR A 310 -34.87 29.33 9.04
N VAL A 311 -34.89 30.66 8.93
CA VAL A 311 -35.83 31.50 9.68
C VAL A 311 -37.24 31.08 9.30
N ASP A 312 -38.13 30.91 10.29
CA ASP A 312 -39.52 30.52 10.07
C ASP A 312 -40.32 31.65 9.39
N GLU A 313 -40.42 31.59 8.05
CA GLU A 313 -41.37 32.41 7.29
C GLU A 313 -42.42 31.55 6.57
N LYS A 314 -43.61 32.15 6.41
CA LYS A 314 -44.85 31.45 6.07
C LYS A 314 -45.00 31.27 4.56
N LYS A 315 -45.92 30.36 4.19
CA LYS A 315 -46.33 30.08 2.80
C LYS A 315 -46.49 31.38 1.98
N GLY A 316 -45.71 31.50 0.91
CA GLY A 316 -45.93 32.43 -0.19
C GLY A 316 -45.73 31.69 -1.51
N ASP A 317 -46.68 31.84 -2.43
CA ASP A 317 -46.47 31.51 -3.84
C ASP A 317 -45.60 32.60 -4.49
N GLY A 318 -44.73 32.22 -5.41
CA GLY A 318 -43.74 33.13 -5.99
C GLY A 318 -42.55 32.40 -6.62
N SER A 319 -42.48 32.42 -7.95
CA SER A 319 -41.32 31.96 -8.71
C SER A 319 -40.15 32.94 -8.56
N PHE A 320 -39.16 32.58 -7.75
CA PHE A 320 -37.90 33.33 -7.71
C PHE A 320 -37.17 33.22 -9.06
N PRO A 321 -36.72 34.34 -9.66
CA PRO A 321 -35.77 34.28 -10.76
C PRO A 321 -34.44 33.68 -10.27
N PRO A 322 -33.63 33.08 -11.17
CA PRO A 322 -32.31 32.58 -10.79
C PRO A 322 -31.44 33.72 -10.24
N PRO A 323 -30.54 33.44 -9.28
CA PRO A 323 -29.60 34.44 -8.79
C PRO A 323 -28.74 34.98 -9.95
N PRO A 324 -28.31 36.26 -9.89
CA PRO A 324 -27.43 36.82 -10.92
C PRO A 324 -26.16 35.97 -11.06
N PRO A 325 -25.61 35.83 -12.28
CA PRO A 325 -24.37 35.10 -12.50
C PRO A 325 -23.25 35.70 -11.65
N GLN A 326 -22.40 34.86 -11.06
CA GLN A 326 -21.18 35.36 -10.43
C GLN A 326 -20.14 35.66 -11.52
N PRO A 327 -19.39 36.77 -11.42
CA PRO A 327 -18.44 37.18 -12.45
C PRO A 327 -17.37 36.11 -12.64
N GLN A 328 -17.05 35.82 -13.91
CA GLN A 328 -16.17 34.73 -14.27
C GLN A 328 -14.70 35.10 -13.97
N GLU A 329 -14.04 34.32 -13.09
CA GLU A 329 -12.61 34.45 -12.86
C GLU A 329 -11.82 33.68 -13.94
N LEU A 330 -11.09 34.42 -14.78
CA LEU A 330 -10.12 33.87 -15.71
C LEU A 330 -8.73 33.87 -15.05
N VAL A 331 -8.04 32.74 -15.09
CA VAL A 331 -6.71 32.58 -14.49
C VAL A 331 -5.70 32.26 -15.58
N PHE A 332 -4.61 33.02 -15.65
CA PHE A 332 -3.53 32.87 -16.62
C PHE A 332 -2.17 32.67 -15.93
N LEU A 333 -1.32 31.85 -16.55
CA LEU A 333 0.12 31.80 -16.29
C LEU A 333 0.82 32.80 -17.22
N VAL A 334 1.61 33.72 -16.68
CA VAL A 334 2.39 34.73 -17.41
C VAL A 334 3.77 34.83 -16.77
N TYR A 335 4.81 34.37 -17.46
CA TYR A 335 6.17 34.39 -16.93
C TYR A 335 6.67 35.82 -16.67
N MET A 336 6.92 36.17 -15.41
CA MET A 336 7.22 37.55 -14.94
C MET A 336 8.45 37.57 -14.03
N HIS A 337 9.56 38.14 -14.50
CA HIS A 337 10.83 38.12 -13.76
C HIS A 337 11.01 39.24 -12.71
N CYS A 338 10.08 40.21 -12.61
CA CYS A 338 10.11 41.25 -11.57
C CYS A 338 8.73 41.89 -11.34
N LYS A 339 8.61 42.68 -10.26
CA LYS A 339 7.37 43.39 -9.89
C LYS A 339 6.92 44.41 -10.94
N ASP A 340 7.84 45.01 -11.70
CA ASP A 340 7.49 45.94 -12.78
C ASP A 340 6.99 45.25 -14.06
N CYS A 341 7.34 43.98 -14.27
CA CYS A 341 6.68 43.15 -15.29
C CYS A 341 5.19 42.96 -14.95
N ALA A 342 4.88 42.64 -13.69
CA ALA A 342 3.49 42.51 -13.22
C ALA A 342 2.72 43.84 -13.36
N LYS A 343 3.32 44.98 -13.00
CA LYS A 343 2.73 46.32 -13.25
C LYS A 343 2.52 46.64 -14.74
N ARG A 344 3.26 46.04 -15.67
CA ARG A 344 3.05 46.20 -17.12
C ARG A 344 1.93 45.29 -17.64
N VAL A 345 1.88 44.03 -17.18
CA VAL A 345 0.80 43.09 -17.52
C VAL A 345 -0.55 43.56 -16.95
N ARG A 346 -0.57 44.14 -15.75
CA ARG A 346 -1.79 44.74 -15.19
C ARG A 346 -2.28 45.91 -16.05
N ARG A 347 -1.40 46.87 -16.37
CA ARG A 347 -1.73 48.07 -17.15
C ARG A 347 -2.17 47.82 -18.60
N CYS A 348 -1.81 46.70 -19.23
CA CYS A 348 -2.34 46.38 -20.56
C CYS A 348 -3.77 45.79 -20.53
N LEU A 349 -4.28 45.44 -19.34
CA LEU A 349 -5.60 44.85 -19.09
C LEU A 349 -6.56 45.76 -18.31
N GLU A 350 -6.06 46.72 -17.52
CA GLU A 350 -6.85 47.64 -16.64
C GLU A 350 -7.90 48.52 -17.36
N ASN A 351 -8.00 48.48 -18.70
CA ASN A 351 -9.07 49.10 -19.50
C ASN A 351 -9.46 48.22 -20.71
N PHE A 352 -9.44 46.89 -20.57
CA PHE A 352 -9.75 45.97 -21.66
C PHE A 352 -11.24 45.58 -21.72
N GLU A 353 -11.75 45.25 -22.91
CA GLU A 353 -13.16 44.92 -23.11
C GLU A 353 -13.60 43.74 -22.22
N GLY A 354 -14.63 43.96 -21.41
CA GLY A 354 -15.19 42.94 -20.50
C GLY A 354 -14.38 42.68 -19.23
N VAL A 355 -13.30 43.42 -18.97
CA VAL A 355 -12.47 43.30 -17.76
C VAL A 355 -12.89 44.33 -16.71
N GLU A 356 -13.26 43.84 -15.52
CA GLU A 356 -13.68 44.62 -14.36
C GLU A 356 -12.60 44.68 -13.26
N GLY A 357 -11.67 43.72 -13.24
CA GLY A 357 -10.55 43.70 -12.28
C GLY A 357 -9.38 42.82 -12.72
N VAL A 358 -8.16 43.20 -12.30
CA VAL A 358 -6.92 42.48 -12.66
C VAL A 358 -5.99 42.37 -11.45
N GLU A 359 -5.76 41.13 -11.01
CA GLU A 359 -4.80 40.78 -9.96
C GLU A 359 -3.56 40.12 -10.58
N THR A 360 -2.38 40.44 -10.04
CA THR A 360 -1.09 40.00 -10.62
C THR A 360 -0.13 39.57 -9.53
N ASP A 361 0.27 38.31 -9.56
CA ASP A 361 1.26 37.70 -8.68
C ASP A 361 2.53 37.42 -9.49
N CYS A 362 3.60 38.14 -9.17
CA CYS A 362 4.89 37.95 -9.84
C CYS A 362 5.66 36.71 -9.34
N GLU A 363 5.42 36.28 -8.10
CA GLU A 363 6.16 35.21 -7.43
C GLU A 363 5.67 33.84 -7.92
N ASN A 364 4.35 33.67 -8.12
CA ASN A 364 3.75 32.49 -8.76
C ASN A 364 3.47 32.65 -10.27
N HIS A 365 3.99 33.70 -10.90
CA HIS A 365 3.81 34.01 -12.34
C HIS A 365 2.32 34.02 -12.79
N LYS A 366 1.40 34.43 -11.92
CA LYS A 366 -0.05 34.25 -12.08
C LYS A 366 -0.74 35.59 -12.33
N VAL A 367 -1.73 35.61 -13.21
CA VAL A 367 -2.63 36.73 -13.44
C VAL A 367 -4.07 36.23 -13.29
N VAL A 368 -4.90 36.96 -12.55
CA VAL A 368 -6.34 36.70 -12.44
C VAL A 368 -7.08 37.89 -13.02
N VAL A 369 -7.99 37.64 -13.95
CA VAL A 369 -8.81 38.63 -14.63
C VAL A 369 -10.26 38.35 -14.27
N LYS A 370 -10.97 39.37 -13.81
CA LYS A 370 -12.36 39.32 -13.35
C LYS A 370 -13.23 40.10 -14.31
N GLY A 371 -14.36 39.53 -14.73
CA GLY A 371 -15.45 40.27 -15.38
C GLY A 371 -16.41 39.36 -16.13
N GLU A 372 -17.68 39.75 -16.21
CA GLU A 372 -18.76 38.95 -16.80
C GLU A 372 -18.62 38.75 -18.32
N LYS A 373 -17.82 39.58 -19.00
CA LYS A 373 -17.71 39.62 -20.46
C LYS A 373 -16.27 39.48 -20.97
N ALA A 374 -15.33 39.10 -20.10
CA ALA A 374 -13.93 38.90 -20.47
C ALA A 374 -13.80 37.66 -21.37
N ASP A 375 -13.42 37.86 -22.63
CA ASP A 375 -13.12 36.78 -23.57
C ASP A 375 -11.70 36.23 -23.31
N PRO A 376 -11.53 34.94 -22.97
CA PRO A 376 -10.22 34.38 -22.63
C PRO A 376 -9.20 34.44 -23.78
N LEU A 377 -9.63 34.36 -25.04
CA LEU A 377 -8.75 34.42 -26.20
C LEU A 377 -8.29 35.86 -26.44
N LYS A 378 -9.23 36.82 -26.45
CA LYS A 378 -8.89 38.25 -26.58
C LYS A 378 -7.92 38.70 -25.48
N VAL A 379 -8.11 38.25 -24.24
CA VAL A 379 -7.23 38.57 -23.10
C VAL A 379 -5.84 37.94 -23.29
N LEU A 380 -5.75 36.68 -23.75
CA LEU A 380 -4.47 36.00 -24.02
C LEU A 380 -3.69 36.72 -25.14
N GLU A 381 -4.34 37.03 -26.26
CA GLU A 381 -3.77 37.80 -27.36
C GLU A 381 -3.29 39.18 -26.91
N ARG A 382 -4.09 39.89 -26.10
CA ARG A 382 -3.77 41.21 -25.55
C ARG A 382 -2.48 41.18 -24.73
N ILE A 383 -2.32 40.20 -23.84
CA ILE A 383 -1.10 40.06 -23.03
C ILE A 383 0.09 39.70 -23.94
N HIS A 384 -0.07 38.78 -24.89
CA HIS A 384 1.02 38.40 -25.79
C HIS A 384 1.51 39.59 -26.64
N LYS A 385 0.58 40.32 -27.26
CA LYS A 385 0.87 41.46 -28.15
C LYS A 385 1.51 42.64 -27.43
N GLU A 386 1.01 43.02 -26.26
CA GLU A 386 1.48 44.21 -25.53
C GLU A 386 2.75 43.96 -24.67
N THR A 387 3.11 42.69 -24.43
CA THR A 387 4.23 42.34 -23.52
C THR A 387 5.27 41.39 -24.11
N GLY A 388 4.99 40.71 -25.22
CA GLY A 388 5.87 39.72 -25.86
C GLY A 388 6.03 38.40 -25.10
N ARG A 389 5.28 38.19 -24.01
CA ARG A 389 5.44 37.05 -23.10
C ARG A 389 4.64 35.82 -23.57
N LYS A 390 5.11 34.63 -23.23
CA LYS A 390 4.29 33.41 -23.30
C LYS A 390 3.23 33.45 -22.19
N VAL A 391 2.00 33.10 -22.54
CA VAL A 391 0.78 33.20 -21.74
C VAL A 391 -0.02 31.91 -21.92
N GLU A 392 -0.52 31.32 -20.84
CA GLU A 392 -1.32 30.10 -20.88
C GLU A 392 -2.56 30.27 -19.99
N LEU A 393 -3.74 29.83 -20.45
CA LEU A 393 -4.97 29.86 -19.65
C LEU A 393 -5.03 28.65 -18.73
N LEU A 394 -5.12 28.90 -17.42
CA LEU A 394 -5.20 27.87 -16.36
C LEU A 394 -6.65 27.59 -15.93
N SER A 395 -7.57 28.55 -16.04
CA SER A 395 -8.98 28.37 -15.69
C SER A 395 -9.89 29.44 -16.35
N PRO A 396 -11.12 29.10 -16.77
CA PRO A 396 -11.68 27.76 -16.89
C PRO A 396 -11.19 27.06 -18.16
N VAL A 397 -10.73 25.82 -18.06
CA VAL A 397 -10.21 25.06 -19.21
C VAL A 397 -11.36 24.45 -20.01
N THR A 398 -11.83 25.17 -21.04
CA THR A 398 -12.68 24.58 -22.07
C THR A 398 -11.82 23.85 -23.12
N LYS A 399 -12.22 22.63 -23.48
CA LYS A 399 -11.43 21.74 -24.35
C LYS A 399 -10.95 22.35 -25.70
N PRO A 400 -11.72 23.19 -26.41
CA PRO A 400 -11.28 23.75 -27.69
C PRO A 400 -10.01 24.62 -27.63
N LEU A 401 -9.80 25.34 -26.52
CA LEU A 401 -8.73 26.35 -26.41
C LEU A 401 -7.31 25.76 -26.50
N VAL A 402 -7.15 24.47 -26.17
CA VAL A 402 -5.86 23.76 -26.20
C VAL A 402 -5.40 23.43 -27.62
N GLU A 403 -6.31 23.42 -28.61
CA GLU A 403 -5.98 23.15 -30.01
C GLU A 403 -5.73 24.46 -30.79
N GLU A 404 -6.45 25.54 -30.46
CA GLU A 404 -6.26 26.85 -31.07
C GLU A 404 -4.92 27.49 -30.67
N ALA A 405 -4.56 27.44 -29.38
CA ALA A 405 -3.26 27.93 -28.89
C ALA A 405 -2.07 27.21 -29.55
N LYS A 406 -2.21 25.92 -29.87
CA LYS A 406 -1.18 25.13 -30.57
C LYS A 406 -1.00 25.52 -32.04
N ARG A 407 -2.02 26.11 -32.69
CA ARG A 407 -1.87 26.69 -34.04
C ARG A 407 -1.07 27.98 -33.99
N LEU A 408 -1.36 28.84 -33.01
CA LEU A 408 -0.66 30.12 -32.83
C LEU A 408 0.83 29.95 -32.45
N GLU A 409 1.24 28.85 -31.83
CA GLU A 409 2.67 28.54 -31.63
C GLU A 409 3.40 28.07 -32.91
N GLN A 410 2.67 27.71 -33.98
CA GLN A 410 3.27 27.24 -35.24
C GLN A 410 3.49 28.36 -36.27
N GLU A 411 2.84 29.52 -36.13
CA GLU A 411 3.01 30.66 -37.03
C GLU A 411 3.98 31.71 -36.47
N LYS A 412 5.29 31.52 -36.71
CA LYS A 412 6.26 32.62 -36.74
C LYS A 412 7.14 32.59 -38.00
N PRO A 413 7.47 33.76 -38.61
CA PRO A 413 8.10 33.77 -39.93
C PRO A 413 9.57 33.40 -39.85
N SER A 414 10.05 32.64 -40.83
CA SER A 414 11.48 32.47 -41.08
C SER A 414 12.09 33.72 -41.73
N LYS A 415 13.33 34.05 -41.37
CA LYS A 415 14.25 34.86 -42.19
C LYS A 415 15.68 34.81 -41.67
N ARG A 416 16.56 34.26 -42.52
CA ARG A 416 18.00 34.55 -42.69
C ARG A 416 18.94 34.20 -41.53
N GLU A 417 19.86 33.25 -41.72
CA GLU A 417 21.05 33.30 -42.60
C GLU A 417 22.11 34.26 -42.04
N ASP A 418 23.24 33.70 -41.59
CA ASP A 418 24.54 33.96 -42.21
C ASP A 418 25.43 32.71 -42.00
N GLU A 419 26.31 32.42 -42.95
CA GLU A 419 27.22 31.26 -42.96
C GLU A 419 28.52 31.54 -42.20
N LYS A 420 29.30 30.49 -41.88
CA LYS A 420 30.71 30.33 -42.32
C LYS A 420 31.41 29.06 -41.79
N ASP A 421 32.08 28.37 -42.72
CA ASP A 421 33.48 27.92 -42.76
C ASP A 421 34.17 27.34 -41.49
N GLU A 422 35.09 26.36 -41.56
CA GLU A 422 35.33 25.20 -42.44
C GLU A 422 36.39 24.28 -41.75
N GLU A 423 36.91 23.25 -42.44
CA GLU A 423 38.03 22.35 -42.06
C GLU A 423 37.87 21.41 -40.83
N GLY A 424 38.42 20.19 -40.79
CA GLY A 424 38.97 19.37 -41.89
C GLY A 424 40.20 18.50 -41.58
N LYS A 425 40.02 17.25 -41.09
CA LYS A 425 40.94 16.07 -41.16
C LYS A 425 40.26 14.84 -40.50
N LYS A 426 40.29 13.57 -40.96
CA LYS A 426 41.35 12.67 -41.54
C LYS A 426 42.40 12.23 -40.50
N GLU A 427 42.95 11.01 -40.40
CA GLU A 427 42.74 9.65 -40.98
C GLU A 427 43.67 8.66 -40.17
N ALA A 428 43.60 7.31 -40.12
CA ALA A 428 42.75 6.25 -40.70
C ALA A 428 42.81 4.92 -39.84
N LYS A 429 42.53 3.75 -40.46
CA LYS A 429 42.82 2.34 -40.02
C LYS A 429 44.18 1.86 -40.64
N PRO A 430 44.72 0.58 -40.55
CA PRO A 430 44.09 -0.74 -40.33
C PRO A 430 44.95 -1.89 -39.68
N ALA A 431 44.54 -3.17 -39.91
CA ALA A 431 45.34 -4.44 -39.88
C ALA A 431 45.74 -5.04 -38.50
N THR A 432 45.99 -6.35 -38.23
CA THR A 432 45.81 -7.75 -38.80
C THR A 432 46.25 -8.75 -37.66
N ARG A 433 46.10 -10.09 -37.55
CA ARG A 433 45.54 -11.33 -38.20
C ARG A 433 45.55 -12.44 -37.07
N ASP A 434 45.22 -13.76 -37.13
CA ASP A 434 44.88 -14.74 -38.18
C ASP A 434 44.13 -16.02 -37.68
N GLU A 435 43.31 -16.63 -38.55
CA GLU A 435 43.12 -18.07 -38.93
C GLU A 435 43.06 -19.34 -38.01
N LYS A 436 41.95 -20.10 -38.18
CA LYS A 436 41.82 -21.61 -38.35
C LYS A 436 42.03 -22.53 -37.10
N ARG A 437 41.56 -23.81 -37.02
CA ARG A 437 40.87 -24.77 -37.94
C ARG A 437 40.05 -25.87 -37.19
N GLY A 438 39.11 -26.57 -37.88
CA GLY A 438 38.52 -27.90 -37.55
C GLY A 438 37.01 -27.86 -37.22
N GLU A 439 36.05 -28.59 -37.82
CA GLU A 439 35.91 -30.01 -38.29
C GLU A 439 35.77 -31.03 -37.13
N ALA A 440 34.80 -31.96 -37.07
CA ALA A 440 33.66 -32.30 -37.95
C ALA A 440 32.48 -32.97 -37.17
N SER A 441 31.44 -33.47 -37.86
CA SER A 441 30.18 -34.00 -37.30
C SER A 441 30.14 -35.52 -37.02
N LYS A 442 29.20 -35.95 -36.15
CA LYS A 442 28.35 -37.17 -36.29
C LYS A 442 27.37 -37.41 -35.13
N ASP A 443 26.29 -38.14 -35.44
CA ASP A 443 25.18 -38.65 -34.62
C ASP A 443 24.56 -39.84 -35.41
N PRO A 444 23.68 -40.72 -34.86
CA PRO A 444 23.40 -41.16 -33.48
C PRO A 444 23.49 -42.74 -33.44
N PRO A 445 22.75 -43.59 -32.66
CA PRO A 445 21.86 -43.40 -31.51
C PRO A 445 22.24 -44.33 -30.28
N PRO A 446 21.37 -44.94 -29.42
CA PRO A 446 21.62 -44.99 -27.96
C PRO A 446 21.86 -46.41 -27.37
N PRO A 447 22.07 -46.56 -26.04
CA PRO A 447 20.95 -47.10 -25.23
C PRO A 447 20.83 -46.65 -23.75
N ASN A 448 19.62 -46.84 -23.22
CA ASN A 448 19.22 -47.12 -21.83
C ASN A 448 19.61 -46.25 -20.61
N VAL A 449 18.58 -45.57 -20.08
CA VAL A 449 18.03 -45.73 -18.71
C VAL A 449 19.03 -45.74 -17.52
N SER A 450 19.00 -44.65 -16.76
CA SER A 450 18.96 -44.70 -15.30
C SER A 450 17.85 -43.77 -14.78
N ALA A 451 17.06 -44.23 -13.81
CA ALA A 451 15.89 -43.49 -13.33
C ALA A 451 16.25 -42.59 -12.14
N ASN A 452 16.27 -41.27 -12.35
CA ASN A 452 16.31 -40.32 -11.23
C ASN A 452 14.94 -40.29 -10.54
N GLU A 453 14.90 -40.68 -9.26
CA GLU A 453 13.65 -40.73 -8.49
C GLU A 453 13.03 -39.34 -8.29
N THR A 454 11.93 -39.06 -8.98
CA THR A 454 10.98 -38.01 -8.56
C THR A 454 10.36 -38.40 -7.23
N LYS A 455 10.93 -37.91 -6.12
CA LYS A 455 10.44 -38.14 -4.75
C LYS A 455 9.04 -37.53 -4.54
N LYS A 456 8.03 -38.34 -4.83
CA LYS A 456 6.60 -38.04 -4.57
C LYS A 456 6.40 -37.59 -3.12
N PRO A 457 5.75 -36.44 -2.85
CA PRO A 457 5.44 -36.01 -1.49
C PRO A 457 4.65 -37.06 -0.69
N ASN A 458 4.88 -37.09 0.63
CA ASN A 458 4.49 -38.19 1.52
C ASN A 458 3.00 -38.59 1.50
N ARG A 459 2.66 -39.67 0.78
CA ARG A 459 1.40 -40.43 0.97
C ARG A 459 1.15 -40.82 2.44
N LYS A 460 2.22 -41.05 3.22
CA LYS A 460 2.15 -41.39 4.66
C LYS A 460 1.53 -40.30 5.54
N VAL A 461 1.39 -39.05 5.10
CA VAL A 461 0.67 -38.02 5.90
C VAL A 461 -0.84 -38.12 5.70
N GLN A 462 -1.31 -38.37 4.47
CA GLN A 462 -2.74 -38.43 4.14
C GLN A 462 -3.50 -39.54 4.90
N GLN A 463 -2.85 -40.68 5.17
CA GLN A 463 -3.48 -41.79 5.91
C GLN A 463 -3.50 -41.57 7.43
N ASN A 464 -2.60 -40.77 7.99
CA ASN A 464 -2.38 -40.64 9.45
C ASN A 464 -3.05 -39.42 10.09
N LEU A 465 -4.04 -38.83 9.40
CA LEU A 465 -4.93 -37.77 9.91
C LEU A 465 -6.43 -38.16 9.89
N LYS A 466 -6.81 -39.24 9.18
CA LYS A 466 -8.20 -39.73 9.09
C LYS A 466 -8.65 -40.59 10.30
N GLY A 467 -8.12 -40.34 11.48
CA GLY A 467 -8.26 -41.22 12.65
C GLY A 467 -8.33 -40.51 14.00
N SER A 468 -8.66 -39.22 14.03
CA SER A 468 -8.87 -38.44 15.25
C SER A 468 -10.32 -37.95 15.32
N GLU A 469 -11.05 -38.36 16.36
CA GLU A 469 -12.45 -38.02 16.56
C GLU A 469 -12.67 -36.49 16.58
N GLY A 470 -13.81 -36.05 16.01
CA GLY A 470 -14.18 -34.64 15.82
C GLY A 470 -13.66 -33.99 14.54
N VAL A 471 -12.54 -34.45 13.96
CA VAL A 471 -11.94 -33.84 12.77
C VAL A 471 -12.65 -34.31 11.49
N LYS A 472 -13.55 -33.49 10.94
CA LYS A 472 -14.36 -33.84 9.76
C LYS A 472 -13.59 -33.73 8.43
N ASP A 473 -12.81 -32.66 8.21
CA ASP A 473 -11.97 -32.48 7.02
C ASP A 473 -10.66 -31.72 7.35
N VAL A 474 -9.56 -32.11 6.69
CA VAL A 474 -8.26 -31.40 6.72
C VAL A 474 -7.67 -31.38 5.32
N HIS A 475 -7.39 -30.19 4.80
CA HIS A 475 -6.76 -30.00 3.49
C HIS A 475 -5.33 -29.46 3.66
N LEU A 476 -4.35 -30.24 3.19
CA LEU A 476 -2.93 -29.87 3.18
C LEU A 476 -2.54 -29.35 1.79
N TYR A 477 -2.31 -28.05 1.67
CA TYR A 477 -1.81 -27.42 0.45
C TYR A 477 -0.27 -27.55 0.41
N CYS A 478 0.20 -28.60 -0.28
CA CYS A 478 1.60 -29.00 -0.33
C CYS A 478 2.47 -28.09 -1.21
N GLU A 479 2.72 -26.86 -0.73
CA GLU A 479 3.68 -25.92 -1.31
C GLU A 479 4.12 -24.82 -0.32
N THR A 480 3.27 -24.46 0.66
CA THR A 480 3.44 -23.20 1.42
C THR A 480 3.58 -23.33 2.95
N GLN A 481 3.59 -24.56 3.49
CA GLN A 481 3.53 -24.90 4.94
C GLN A 481 2.25 -24.48 5.68
N ASN A 482 1.19 -24.07 4.98
CA ASN A 482 -0.09 -23.74 5.60
C ASN A 482 -0.93 -25.00 5.90
N VAL A 483 -1.69 -24.98 7.00
CA VAL A 483 -2.67 -26.01 7.36
C VAL A 483 -4.05 -25.36 7.42
N LEU A 484 -5.00 -25.88 6.65
CA LEU A 484 -6.40 -25.48 6.73
C LEU A 484 -7.15 -26.42 7.69
N VAL A 485 -7.90 -25.83 8.64
CA VAL A 485 -8.72 -26.54 9.63
C VAL A 485 -10.16 -26.03 9.53
N LYS A 486 -11.14 -26.94 9.49
CA LYS A 486 -12.57 -26.63 9.55
C LYS A 486 -13.15 -27.25 10.82
N GLY A 487 -13.28 -26.44 11.87
CA GLY A 487 -13.71 -26.91 13.20
C GLY A 487 -13.76 -25.78 14.23
N THR A 488 -13.93 -26.15 15.50
CA THR A 488 -13.98 -25.21 16.63
C THR A 488 -12.58 -24.80 17.11
N GLN A 489 -12.51 -23.90 18.09
CA GLN A 489 -11.26 -23.49 18.74
C GLN A 489 -10.60 -24.65 19.51
N GLU A 490 -11.37 -25.60 20.04
CA GLU A 490 -10.81 -26.84 20.59
C GLU A 490 -10.17 -27.70 19.51
N ASP A 491 -10.84 -27.88 18.37
CA ASP A 491 -10.35 -28.75 17.28
C ASP A 491 -9.07 -28.19 16.68
N SER A 492 -9.00 -26.87 16.55
CA SER A 492 -7.79 -26.12 16.19
C SER A 492 -6.64 -26.38 17.18
N THR A 493 -6.95 -26.40 18.48
CA THR A 493 -5.99 -26.72 19.54
C THR A 493 -5.52 -28.19 19.50
N LYS A 494 -6.42 -29.13 19.20
CA LYS A 494 -6.13 -30.57 19.02
C LYS A 494 -5.21 -30.78 17.80
N VAL A 495 -5.47 -30.09 16.68
CA VAL A 495 -4.62 -30.10 15.48
C VAL A 495 -3.23 -29.53 15.77
N LEU A 496 -3.13 -28.34 16.37
CA LEU A 496 -1.83 -27.72 16.70
C LEU A 496 -0.97 -28.62 17.60
N LYS A 497 -1.53 -29.16 18.68
CA LYS A 497 -0.83 -30.12 19.57
C LYS A 497 -0.36 -31.38 18.83
N THR A 498 -1.12 -31.84 17.83
CA THR A 498 -0.79 -33.01 17.01
C THR A 498 0.31 -32.72 15.98
N VAL A 499 0.30 -31.55 15.35
CA VAL A 499 1.35 -31.11 14.41
C VAL A 499 2.68 -30.93 15.13
N VAL A 500 2.70 -30.22 16.27
CA VAL A 500 3.90 -29.99 17.08
C VAL A 500 4.50 -31.31 17.60
N LYS A 501 3.68 -32.25 18.10
CA LYS A 501 4.19 -33.58 18.51
C LYS A 501 4.81 -34.38 17.36
N LYS A 502 4.40 -34.14 16.10
CA LYS A 502 4.85 -34.90 14.92
C LYS A 502 5.98 -34.21 14.12
N SER A 503 6.45 -33.01 14.52
CA SER A 503 7.48 -32.25 13.79
C SER A 503 8.93 -32.53 14.23
N HIS A 504 9.19 -33.56 15.03
CA HIS A 504 10.52 -33.88 15.56
C HIS A 504 11.55 -34.18 14.46
N ARG A 505 12.50 -33.26 14.24
CA ARG A 505 13.86 -33.64 13.82
C ARG A 505 14.52 -34.40 14.99
N LYS A 506 15.40 -35.35 14.68
CA LYS A 506 16.12 -36.11 15.71
C LYS A 506 16.95 -35.19 16.62
N VAL A 507 16.85 -35.47 17.91
CA VAL A 507 17.88 -35.20 18.92
C VAL A 507 18.01 -36.51 19.70
N ASP A 508 19.22 -37.04 19.84
CA ASP A 508 19.43 -38.33 20.50
C ASP A 508 19.38 -38.18 22.04
N PRO A 509 18.95 -39.21 22.79
CA PRO A 509 18.56 -39.06 24.19
C PRO A 509 19.73 -39.24 25.18
N PRO A 510 19.80 -38.44 26.26
CA PRO A 510 20.46 -38.85 27.50
C PRO A 510 19.60 -39.90 28.25
N SER A 511 20.26 -40.73 29.05
CA SER A 511 19.67 -41.90 29.73
C SER A 511 19.19 -41.56 31.17
N PRO A 512 18.74 -42.50 32.04
CA PRO A 512 17.50 -42.30 32.79
C PRO A 512 17.67 -41.93 34.27
N VAL A 513 16.60 -41.40 34.86
CA VAL A 513 16.39 -41.37 36.32
C VAL A 513 15.14 -42.20 36.64
N GLN A 514 15.19 -42.95 37.74
CA GLN A 514 14.27 -44.04 38.02
C GLN A 514 12.96 -43.60 38.70
N THR A 515 11.87 -44.24 38.26
CA THR A 515 10.86 -44.92 39.09
C THR A 515 10.33 -44.25 40.36
N LEU A 516 9.01 -44.01 40.39
CA LEU A 516 8.15 -44.58 41.44
C LEU A 516 6.76 -44.92 40.88
N LEU A 517 6.08 -45.90 41.50
CA LEU A 517 4.86 -46.57 41.01
C LEU A 517 3.66 -46.28 41.93
N ALA A 518 2.45 -46.24 41.36
CA ALA A 518 1.20 -46.78 41.94
C ALA A 518 0.02 -46.63 40.94
N GLU A 519 -0.98 -47.50 41.02
CA GLU A 519 -2.18 -47.51 40.16
C GLU A 519 -3.48 -47.43 40.97
N GLU A 520 -4.50 -46.75 40.41
CA GLU A 520 -5.96 -46.92 40.66
C GLU A 520 -6.58 -46.68 42.07
N PRO A 521 -7.93 -46.54 42.22
CA PRO A 521 -8.95 -45.99 41.29
C PRO A 521 -9.94 -44.96 41.93
N LYS A 522 -10.84 -44.38 41.09
CA LYS A 522 -12.20 -43.78 41.31
C LYS A 522 -12.72 -43.66 42.77
N LYS A 523 -13.39 -42.60 43.27
CA LYS A 523 -14.35 -41.56 42.77
C LYS A 523 -14.69 -40.61 43.99
N PRO A 524 -15.59 -39.58 43.97
CA PRO A 524 -16.19 -38.76 42.90
C PRO A 524 -16.10 -37.21 43.12
N GLU A 525 -16.57 -36.45 42.12
CA GLU A 525 -17.18 -35.09 42.11
C GLU A 525 -16.98 -34.08 43.28
N GLN A 526 -16.37 -32.92 42.96
CA GLN A 526 -16.60 -31.60 43.59
C GLN A 526 -16.56 -30.46 42.54
N GLU A 527 -16.93 -29.23 42.93
CA GLU A 527 -17.48 -28.18 42.05
C GLU A 527 -16.49 -27.40 41.15
N PRO A 528 -16.96 -26.73 40.06
CA PRO A 528 -16.07 -26.22 39.00
C PRO A 528 -15.20 -24.99 39.33
N HIS A 529 -15.42 -24.31 40.46
CA HIS A 529 -15.07 -22.89 40.56
C HIS A 529 -13.60 -22.57 40.94
N GLU A 530 -12.83 -23.55 41.43
CA GLU A 530 -11.39 -23.39 41.67
C GLU A 530 -10.51 -23.78 40.46
N GLN A 531 -10.98 -24.71 39.63
CA GLN A 531 -10.23 -25.26 38.51
C GLN A 531 -9.77 -24.16 37.53
N ALA A 532 -10.61 -23.16 37.30
CA ALA A 532 -10.31 -22.01 36.44
C ALA A 532 -9.12 -21.18 36.95
N LYS A 533 -9.03 -20.91 38.26
CA LYS A 533 -7.91 -20.13 38.84
C LYS A 533 -6.61 -20.93 38.82
N ARG A 534 -6.67 -22.24 39.08
CA ARG A 534 -5.49 -23.13 39.03
C ARG A 534 -4.93 -23.29 37.61
N ASN A 535 -5.82 -23.35 36.61
CA ASN A 535 -5.44 -23.42 35.19
C ASN A 535 -4.84 -22.11 34.66
N ASP A 536 -5.33 -20.94 35.08
CA ASP A 536 -4.71 -19.65 34.69
C ASP A 536 -3.34 -19.45 35.39
N ALA A 537 -3.20 -19.83 36.66
CA ALA A 537 -1.91 -19.81 37.36
C ALA A 537 -0.86 -20.70 36.67
N THR A 538 -1.17 -21.98 36.44
CA THR A 538 -0.24 -22.89 35.73
C THR A 538 0.00 -22.49 34.28
N SER A 539 -0.98 -21.90 33.59
CA SER A 539 -0.76 -21.33 32.25
C SER A 539 0.26 -20.18 32.29
N ARG A 540 0.12 -19.24 33.24
CA ARG A 540 1.07 -18.13 33.42
C ARG A 540 2.46 -18.62 33.77
N GLU A 541 2.60 -19.61 34.65
CA GLU A 541 3.89 -20.24 34.96
C GLU A 541 4.51 -20.90 33.72
N ILE A 542 3.73 -21.66 32.94
CA ILE A 542 4.20 -22.27 31.68
C ILE A 542 4.63 -21.19 30.67
N TYR A 543 3.89 -20.07 30.54
CA TYR A 543 4.30 -18.95 29.70
C TYR A 543 5.57 -18.26 30.21
N ILE A 544 5.74 -18.11 31.52
CA ILE A 544 6.97 -17.58 32.13
C ILE A 544 8.15 -18.51 31.84
N TYR A 545 8.00 -19.82 31.99
CA TYR A 545 9.05 -20.80 31.65
C TYR A 545 9.39 -20.78 30.16
N ILE A 546 8.39 -20.74 29.26
CA ILE A 546 8.63 -20.63 27.81
C ILE A 546 9.34 -19.31 27.48
N PHE A 547 8.93 -18.19 28.10
CA PHE A 547 9.56 -16.89 27.88
C PHE A 547 11.00 -16.86 28.41
N ILE A 548 11.27 -17.45 29.58
CA ILE A 548 12.63 -17.61 30.13
C ILE A 548 13.48 -18.49 29.21
N ILE A 549 12.97 -19.63 28.72
CA ILE A 549 13.69 -20.51 27.80
C ILE A 549 14.06 -19.76 26.51
N ILE A 550 13.11 -19.03 25.92
CA ILE A 550 13.35 -18.22 24.71
C ILE A 550 14.34 -17.08 24.99
N PHE A 551 14.20 -16.37 26.12
CA PHE A 551 15.07 -15.26 26.49
C PHE A 551 16.50 -15.73 26.78
N CYS A 552 16.68 -16.86 27.46
CA CYS A 552 17.98 -17.51 27.64
C CYS A 552 18.59 -17.93 26.30
N PHE A 553 17.82 -18.53 25.38
CA PHE A 553 18.29 -18.87 24.03
C PHE A 553 18.78 -17.63 23.26
N ILE A 554 18.02 -16.52 23.31
CA ILE A 554 18.40 -15.25 22.67
C ILE A 554 19.63 -14.63 23.36
N TYR A 555 19.75 -14.76 24.68
CA TYR A 555 20.88 -14.22 25.45
C TYR A 555 22.17 -15.00 25.21
N ASP A 556 22.13 -16.33 25.14
CA ASP A 556 23.29 -17.14 24.77
C ASP A 556 23.67 -17.00 23.29
N ILE A 557 22.70 -16.86 22.38
CA ILE A 557 23.00 -16.45 20.99
C ILE A 557 23.68 -15.06 20.98
N SER A 558 23.23 -14.11 21.80
CA SER A 558 23.85 -12.79 21.92
C SER A 558 25.25 -12.83 22.53
N LYS A 559 25.52 -13.74 23.47
CA LYS A 559 26.88 -14.01 23.98
C LYS A 559 27.75 -14.67 22.92
N LEU A 560 27.24 -15.68 22.23
CA LEU A 560 27.96 -16.43 21.19
C LEU A 560 28.35 -15.49 20.03
N VAL A 561 27.44 -14.61 19.60
CA VAL A 561 27.73 -13.56 18.62
C VAL A 561 28.78 -12.56 19.14
N ARG A 562 28.83 -12.23 20.44
CA ARG A 562 29.91 -11.41 21.01
C ARG A 562 31.24 -12.15 21.20
N TYR A 563 31.21 -13.48 21.30
CA TYR A 563 32.40 -14.34 21.40
C TYR A 563 33.01 -14.63 20.02
N LEU A 564 32.18 -14.70 18.98
CA LEU A 564 32.59 -14.89 17.58
C LEU A 564 32.92 -13.56 16.85
N ASN A 565 32.75 -12.42 17.51
CA ASN A 565 33.20 -11.09 17.05
C ASN A 565 34.37 -10.56 17.90
N LYS A 566 35.18 -11.48 18.46
CA LYS A 566 36.44 -11.24 19.15
C LYS A 566 37.52 -12.16 18.61
#